data_AF-A0A7Y9DHS8-F1
#
_entry.id   AF-A0A7Y9DHS8-F1
#
_cell.length_a   1.000
_cell.length_b   1.000
_cell.length_c   1.000
_cell.angle_alpha   90.00
_cell.angle_beta   90.00
_cell.angle_gamma   90.00
#
_symmetry.space_group_name_H-M   'P 1'
#
loop_
_entity.id
_entity.type
_entity.pdbx_description
1 polymer ?
#
loop_
_entity_poly.entity_id
_entity_poly.type
_entity_poly.pdbx_seq_one_letter_code
_entity_poly.pdbx_strand_id
1 'polypeptide(L)'
;MIPPARPRRPRPAPAGPPAALLGLGLAALLTLGPAAGSANAAPGPTPTTQGSTAESTAGSTQGSTQGTAAQARLRAQAAQVAAQRAVAQVQAARAELVRSEEAVGTAVSASVRAQVAADGSVRAARSARAAATQRVRAVYMDGGASAARQDLTWWASAVGGADPVVATRALEVVRRADEEGVRGADAAAATARAAARGTGEGAVQAVTSLRDLAAEVSRMQDAVAAAQAQVGALEGEAARLQAAEDAAAALEAARAQAAAVAAAVSESVAQRASGVHGRAVPAPYADLYVRAAATCAGARPALLAAVGQVESGHGANTGPSSAGAQGPMQFMPSTFAAYAVDGDGDGDAEVGDPADAVFSAAKYLCANGAGGGREAEAAALFRYNHADWYVAMVQRVADELQAQGFGG
;
A
#
# COMPACT_ATOMS: atom_id res chain seq x y z
N MET A 1 34.05 64.72 61.26
CA MET A 1 32.72 64.45 60.64
C MET A 1 32.96 63.71 59.33
N ILE A 2 32.59 62.43 59.26
CA ILE A 2 32.73 61.56 58.08
C ILE A 2 31.30 61.20 57.62
N PRO A 3 30.96 61.30 56.32
CA PRO A 3 29.58 61.03 55.88
C PRO A 3 29.29 59.52 55.84
N PRO A 4 28.03 59.08 56.06
CA PRO A 4 27.69 57.67 56.04
C PRO A 4 27.61 57.12 54.62
N ALA A 5 28.11 55.89 54.45
CA ALA A 5 28.11 55.14 53.19
C ALA A 5 26.69 54.73 52.79
N ARG A 6 26.37 54.86 51.48
CA ARG A 6 25.10 54.39 50.89
C ARG A 6 25.05 52.84 50.81
N PRO A 7 23.88 52.22 51.01
CA PRO A 7 23.72 50.77 50.86
C PRO A 7 23.79 50.34 49.39
N ARG A 8 24.59 49.32 49.08
CA ARG A 8 24.65 48.67 47.76
C ARG A 8 23.41 47.79 47.56
N ARG A 9 22.74 47.94 46.41
CA ARG A 9 21.66 47.02 45.97
C ARG A 9 22.23 45.63 45.67
N PRO A 10 21.50 44.54 45.96
CA PRO A 10 21.93 43.19 45.60
C PRO A 10 21.91 42.98 44.08
N ARG A 11 22.91 42.27 43.56
CA ARG A 11 22.95 41.79 42.17
C ARG A 11 21.93 40.66 41.99
N PRO A 12 21.22 40.58 40.84
CA PRO A 12 20.39 39.42 40.54
C PRO A 12 21.26 38.17 40.34
N ALA A 13 20.77 37.03 40.82
CA ALA A 13 21.40 35.73 40.62
C ALA A 13 21.41 35.34 39.12
N PRO A 14 22.42 34.58 38.65
CA PRO A 14 22.42 34.06 37.29
C PRO A 14 21.28 33.07 37.11
N ALA A 15 20.45 33.29 36.08
CA ALA A 15 19.42 32.36 35.66
C ALA A 15 20.07 31.01 35.30
N GLY A 16 19.56 29.92 35.89
CA GLY A 16 19.86 28.56 35.43
C GLY A 16 19.36 28.36 34.00
N PRO A 17 19.89 27.36 33.27
CA PRO A 17 19.47 27.11 31.90
C PRO A 17 17.96 26.79 31.86
N PRO A 18 17.23 27.27 30.85
CA PRO A 18 15.81 26.97 30.72
C PRO A 18 15.64 25.46 30.48
N ALA A 19 14.90 24.81 31.35
CA ALA A 19 14.27 23.52 31.04
C ALA A 19 13.22 23.78 29.96
N ALA A 20 13.65 23.79 28.70
CA ALA A 20 12.74 23.87 27.56
C ALA A 20 12.03 22.52 27.43
N LEU A 21 10.74 22.55 27.73
CA LEU A 21 9.74 21.53 27.46
C LEU A 21 9.83 21.05 25.99
N LEU A 22 10.56 19.98 25.73
CA LEU A 22 10.37 19.13 24.55
C LEU A 22 9.44 17.97 24.92
N GLY A 23 8.28 18.32 25.46
CA GLY A 23 7.16 17.41 25.70
C GLY A 23 6.06 17.66 24.68
N LEU A 24 6.36 17.60 23.39
CA LEU A 24 5.36 17.72 22.33
C LEU A 24 5.72 16.83 21.14
N GLY A 25 5.02 15.70 21.01
CA GLY A 25 4.49 15.30 19.70
C GLY A 25 5.09 14.10 18.99
N LEU A 26 5.37 12.97 19.66
CA LEU A 26 5.53 11.69 18.94
C LEU A 26 4.18 11.04 18.55
N ALA A 27 3.06 11.54 19.08
CA ALA A 27 1.73 10.94 18.88
C ALA A 27 1.04 11.31 17.56
N ALA A 28 1.55 12.29 16.78
CA ALA A 28 0.87 12.79 15.58
C ALA A 28 1.33 12.14 14.26
N LEU A 29 2.35 11.29 14.26
CA LEU A 29 2.90 10.68 13.04
C LEU A 29 2.30 9.30 12.70
N LEU A 30 1.49 8.71 13.59
CA LEU A 30 1.05 7.30 13.50
C LEU A 30 -0.46 7.08 13.26
N THR A 31 -1.28 8.12 13.10
CA THR A 31 -2.74 7.97 12.93
C THR A 31 -3.20 7.93 11.47
N LEU A 32 -2.51 7.18 10.62
CA LEU A 32 -3.08 6.68 9.36
C LEU A 32 -3.13 5.15 9.47
N GLY A 33 -4.21 4.66 10.09
CA GLY A 33 -4.43 3.24 10.32
C GLY A 33 -4.66 2.45 9.03
N PRO A 34 -4.33 1.15 9.00
CA PRO A 34 -4.65 0.29 7.88
C PRO A 34 -6.13 -0.09 7.93
N ALA A 35 -6.84 0.03 6.81
CA ALA A 35 -8.14 -0.61 6.63
C ALA A 35 -7.89 -2.12 6.48
N ALA A 36 -8.18 -2.88 7.54
CA ALA A 36 -8.10 -4.33 7.55
C ALA A 36 -9.22 -4.95 6.71
N GLY A 37 -8.85 -5.92 5.88
CA GLY A 37 -9.74 -6.84 5.18
C GLY A 37 -8.97 -8.09 4.77
N SER A 38 -8.61 -8.91 5.77
CA SER A 38 -7.99 -10.22 5.56
C SER A 38 -9.06 -11.31 5.59
N ALA A 39 -9.14 -12.12 4.53
CA ALA A 39 -9.88 -13.38 4.54
C ALA A 39 -8.93 -14.49 4.10
N ASN A 40 -8.63 -15.38 5.05
CA ASN A 40 -7.90 -16.63 4.87
C ASN A 40 -8.69 -17.57 3.95
N ALA A 41 -7.99 -18.21 3.01
CA ALA A 41 -8.49 -19.34 2.24
C ALA A 41 -7.85 -20.65 2.73
N ALA A 42 -8.67 -21.63 3.07
CA ALA A 42 -8.33 -23.05 3.12
C ALA A 42 -9.60 -23.89 2.78
N PRO A 43 -9.47 -25.12 2.25
CA PRO A 43 -10.38 -25.63 1.22
C PRO A 43 -11.36 -26.73 1.67
N GLY A 44 -12.49 -26.82 0.95
CA GLY A 44 -13.35 -28.01 0.72
C GLY A 44 -14.18 -28.54 1.90
N PRO A 45 -15.37 -29.15 1.68
CA PRO A 45 -15.69 -30.04 0.56
C PRO A 45 -17.03 -29.76 -0.18
N THR A 46 -17.21 -30.44 -1.31
CA THR A 46 -18.44 -30.57 -2.14
C THR A 46 -19.62 -31.20 -1.37
N PRO A 47 -20.91 -30.94 -1.73
CA PRO A 47 -21.59 -31.69 -2.80
C PRO A 47 -22.71 -30.97 -3.62
N THR A 48 -22.88 -31.45 -4.86
CA THR A 48 -24.11 -31.76 -5.65
C THR A 48 -25.19 -30.71 -6.01
N THR A 49 -25.20 -30.37 -7.31
CA THR A 49 -26.27 -30.32 -8.35
C THR A 49 -27.76 -30.02 -8.03
N GLN A 50 -28.27 -28.94 -8.65
CA GLN A 50 -29.54 -28.73 -9.44
C GLN A 50 -29.74 -27.19 -9.53
N GLY A 51 -29.85 -26.51 -10.66
CA GLY A 51 -30.75 -26.70 -11.81
C GLY A 51 -31.87 -25.64 -11.74
N SER A 52 -31.75 -24.52 -12.45
CA SER A 52 -32.85 -23.75 -13.07
C SER A 52 -32.44 -22.32 -13.47
N THR A 53 -32.84 -21.98 -14.68
CA THR A 53 -32.88 -20.70 -15.40
C THR A 53 -33.39 -19.49 -14.60
N ALA A 54 -32.78 -18.31 -14.79
CA ALA A 54 -33.43 -17.12 -15.37
C ALA A 54 -32.62 -15.83 -15.15
N GLU A 55 -32.54 -15.05 -16.23
CA GLU A 55 -32.55 -13.59 -16.30
C GLU A 55 -31.42 -12.74 -15.69
N SER A 56 -30.65 -12.21 -16.64
CA SER A 56 -30.12 -10.84 -16.68
C SER A 56 -30.90 -9.84 -15.82
N THR A 57 -30.22 -9.26 -14.83
CA THR A 57 -30.46 -7.88 -14.44
C THR A 57 -29.13 -7.20 -14.18
N ALA A 58 -28.85 -6.21 -15.02
CA ALA A 58 -27.82 -5.22 -14.78
C ALA A 58 -28.08 -4.52 -13.44
N GLY A 59 -27.04 -4.37 -12.62
CA GLY A 59 -27.11 -3.54 -11.42
C GLY A 59 -26.09 -3.96 -10.38
N SER A 60 -25.27 -2.98 -9.96
CA SER A 60 -24.40 -3.05 -8.78
C SER A 60 -23.14 -3.93 -8.93
N THR A 61 -22.18 -3.47 -9.73
CA THR A 61 -20.78 -3.68 -9.35
C THR A 61 -20.56 -2.82 -8.11
N GLN A 62 -20.60 -3.49 -6.95
CA GLN A 62 -20.25 -2.94 -5.66
C GLN A 62 -19.00 -2.07 -5.80
N GLY A 63 -19.12 -0.80 -5.39
CA GLY A 63 -17.97 0.07 -5.17
C GLY A 63 -17.09 -0.56 -4.10
N SER A 64 -16.09 -1.32 -4.53
CA SER A 64 -14.99 -1.70 -3.65
C SER A 64 -14.23 -0.41 -3.35
N THR A 65 -14.10 -0.12 -2.08
CA THR A 65 -13.23 0.91 -1.48
C THR A 65 -11.73 0.66 -1.75
N GLN A 66 -11.35 0.46 -3.01
CA GLN A 66 -9.96 0.55 -3.46
C GLN A 66 -9.78 1.97 -4.00
N GLY A 67 -8.96 2.78 -3.33
CA GLY A 67 -8.68 4.13 -3.79
C GLY A 67 -8.05 4.12 -5.18
N THR A 68 -8.21 5.20 -5.96
CA THR A 68 -7.61 5.31 -7.30
C THR A 68 -6.09 5.47 -7.21
N ALA A 69 -5.39 5.22 -8.33
CA ALA A 69 -3.94 5.46 -8.40
C ALA A 69 -3.59 6.92 -8.03
N ALA A 70 -4.43 7.87 -8.44
CA ALA A 70 -4.29 9.28 -8.08
C ALA A 70 -4.40 9.52 -6.55
N GLN A 71 -5.37 8.89 -5.88
CA GLN A 71 -5.53 9.01 -4.43
C GLN A 71 -4.34 8.40 -3.68
N ALA A 72 -3.83 7.25 -4.14
CA ALA A 72 -2.65 6.62 -3.55
C ALA A 72 -1.39 7.50 -3.69
N ARG A 73 -1.19 8.14 -4.86
CA ARG A 73 -0.09 9.11 -5.05
C ARG A 73 -0.17 10.30 -4.12
N LEU A 74 -1.37 10.86 -3.91
CA LEU A 74 -1.56 11.97 -2.98
C LEU A 74 -1.20 11.58 -1.54
N ARG A 75 -1.56 10.36 -1.11
CA ARG A 75 -1.15 9.83 0.20
C ARG A 75 0.36 9.66 0.29
N ALA A 76 1.00 9.12 -0.75
CA ALA A 76 2.46 8.98 -0.81
C ALA A 76 3.18 10.34 -0.69
N GLN A 77 2.71 11.35 -1.44
CA GLN A 77 3.25 12.72 -1.37
C GLN A 77 3.07 13.35 0.02
N ALA A 78 1.89 13.19 0.62
CA ALA A 78 1.63 13.68 1.98
C ALA A 78 2.55 13.00 3.01
N ALA A 79 2.73 11.69 2.90
CA ALA A 79 3.66 10.93 3.74
C ALA A 79 5.11 11.36 3.54
N GLN A 80 5.52 11.67 2.31
CA GLN A 80 6.86 12.15 1.99
C GLN A 80 7.14 13.50 2.66
N VAL A 81 6.19 14.44 2.60
CA VAL A 81 6.30 15.74 3.30
C VAL A 81 6.39 15.54 4.82
N ALA A 82 5.61 14.61 5.38
CA ALA A 82 5.68 14.28 6.79
C ALA A 82 7.05 13.69 7.18
N ALA A 83 7.59 12.76 6.38
CA ALA A 83 8.92 12.18 6.59
C ALA A 83 10.04 13.24 6.53
N GLN A 84 9.96 14.19 5.60
CA GLN A 84 10.92 15.31 5.52
C GLN A 84 10.89 16.19 6.77
N ARG A 85 9.70 16.47 7.32
CA ARG A 85 9.58 17.22 8.59
C ARG A 85 10.18 16.44 9.76
N ALA A 86 9.95 15.13 9.82
CA ALA A 86 10.54 14.27 10.84
C ALA A 86 12.07 14.24 10.76
N VAL A 87 12.65 14.20 9.56
CA VAL A 87 14.10 14.34 9.36
C VAL A 87 14.62 15.65 9.95
N ALA A 88 13.95 16.78 9.67
CA ALA A 88 14.35 18.08 10.22
C ALA A 88 14.29 18.11 11.77
N GLN A 89 13.28 17.47 12.37
CA GLN A 89 13.18 17.33 13.82
C GLN A 89 14.32 16.50 14.41
N VAL A 90 14.70 15.39 13.77
CA VAL A 90 15.86 14.59 14.19
C VAL A 90 17.15 15.41 14.16
N GLN A 91 17.35 16.23 13.12
CA GLN A 91 18.55 17.09 13.05
C GLN A 91 18.57 18.15 14.17
N ALA A 92 17.42 18.75 14.48
CA ALA A 92 17.32 19.68 15.60
C ALA A 92 17.62 18.99 16.95
N ALA A 93 17.10 17.79 17.18
CA ALA A 93 17.37 17.00 18.39
C ALA A 93 18.83 16.57 18.49
N ARG A 94 19.48 16.20 17.38
CA ARG A 94 20.92 15.93 17.33
C ARG A 94 21.75 17.16 17.69
N ALA A 95 21.37 18.34 17.23
CA ALA A 95 22.05 19.58 17.60
C ALA A 95 21.93 19.88 19.11
N GLU A 96 20.79 19.56 19.72
CA GLU A 96 20.62 19.67 21.18
C GLU A 96 21.46 18.63 21.94
N LEU A 97 21.58 17.42 21.40
CA LEU A 97 22.42 16.37 21.98
C LEU A 97 23.88 16.84 22.06
N VAL A 98 24.41 17.40 20.98
CA VAL A 98 25.78 17.96 20.95
C VAL A 98 25.96 19.08 21.98
N ARG A 99 25.01 20.02 22.09
CA ARG A 99 25.06 21.06 23.14
C ARG A 99 25.03 20.47 24.56
N SER A 100 24.26 19.41 24.76
CA SER A 100 24.18 18.72 26.04
C SER A 100 25.50 18.00 26.39
N GLU A 101 26.23 17.47 25.41
CA GLU A 101 27.55 16.87 25.63
C GLU A 101 28.56 17.91 26.16
N GLU A 102 28.57 19.11 25.59
CA GLU A 102 29.41 20.23 26.07
C GLU A 102 29.02 20.67 27.49
N ALA A 103 27.72 20.72 27.78
CA ALA A 103 27.20 21.05 29.11
C ALA A 103 27.61 20.00 30.17
N VAL A 104 27.58 18.71 29.83
CA VAL A 104 28.07 17.63 30.69
C VAL A 104 29.56 17.80 30.99
N GLY A 105 30.38 18.08 29.98
CA GLY A 105 31.81 18.33 30.17
C GLY A 105 32.08 19.50 31.13
N THR A 106 31.29 20.57 31.02
CA THR A 106 31.36 21.73 31.91
C THR A 106 30.94 21.39 33.34
N ALA A 107 29.84 20.65 33.51
CA ALA A 107 29.32 20.25 34.81
C ALA A 107 30.28 19.31 35.56
N VAL A 108 30.81 18.29 34.87
CA VAL A 108 31.81 17.36 35.42
C VAL A 108 33.07 18.11 35.84
N SER A 109 33.56 19.03 34.99
CA SER A 109 34.72 19.85 35.31
C SER A 109 34.50 20.75 36.54
N ALA A 110 33.30 21.30 36.69
CA ALA A 110 32.93 22.10 37.87
C ALA A 110 32.89 21.24 39.14
N SER A 111 32.30 20.03 39.06
CA SER A 111 32.27 19.07 40.16
C SER A 111 33.68 18.70 40.64
N VAL A 112 34.60 18.39 39.71
CA VAL A 112 35.99 18.05 40.06
C VAL A 112 36.69 19.23 40.75
N ARG A 113 36.54 20.45 40.23
CA ARG A 113 37.12 21.65 40.87
C ARG A 113 36.56 21.88 42.27
N ALA A 114 35.25 21.73 42.46
CA ALA A 114 34.62 21.88 43.77
C ALA A 114 35.11 20.83 44.76
N GLN A 115 35.34 19.59 44.31
CA GLN A 115 35.85 18.52 45.15
C GLN A 115 37.31 18.76 45.57
N VAL A 116 38.17 19.20 44.64
CA VAL A 116 39.55 19.59 44.97
C VAL A 116 39.58 20.74 45.99
N ALA A 117 38.70 21.74 45.83
CA ALA A 117 38.56 22.84 46.79
C ALA A 117 38.10 22.35 48.17
N ALA A 118 37.11 21.45 48.21
CA ALA A 118 36.64 20.84 49.45
C ALA A 118 37.75 20.08 50.17
N ASP A 119 38.53 19.26 49.46
CA ASP A 119 39.67 18.53 50.03
C ASP A 119 40.75 19.48 50.55
N GLY A 120 40.98 20.60 49.85
CA GLY A 120 41.84 21.69 50.30
C GLY A 120 41.38 22.29 51.63
N SER A 121 40.10 22.65 51.75
CA SER A 121 39.52 23.18 53.00
C SER A 121 39.58 22.16 54.13
N VAL A 122 39.38 20.88 53.86
CA VAL A 122 39.51 19.80 54.86
C VAL A 122 40.95 19.68 55.36
N ARG A 123 41.95 19.75 54.47
CA ARG A 123 43.36 19.77 54.87
C ARG A 123 43.68 20.99 55.73
N ALA A 124 43.20 22.17 55.33
CA ALA A 124 43.38 23.41 56.11
C ALA A 124 42.78 23.29 57.52
N ALA A 125 41.57 22.73 57.65
CA ALA A 125 40.92 22.48 58.94
C ALA A 125 41.73 21.52 59.82
N ARG A 126 42.28 20.44 59.25
CA ARG A 126 43.19 19.52 59.97
C ARG A 126 44.46 20.23 60.44
N SER A 127 45.08 21.03 59.57
CA SER A 127 46.27 21.80 59.91
C SER A 127 46.00 22.82 61.02
N ALA A 128 44.85 23.51 60.99
CA ALA A 128 44.45 24.44 62.05
C ALA A 128 44.30 23.75 63.40
N ARG A 129 43.64 22.57 63.44
CA ARG A 129 43.51 21.75 64.66
C ARG A 129 44.86 21.26 65.18
N ALA A 130 45.74 20.82 64.27
CA ALA A 130 47.09 20.38 64.62
C ALA A 130 47.93 21.53 65.21
N ALA A 131 47.88 22.71 64.59
CA ALA A 131 48.57 23.90 65.08
C ALA A 131 48.08 24.35 66.46
N ALA A 132 46.76 24.37 66.67
CA ALA A 132 46.17 24.67 67.99
C ALA A 132 46.63 23.65 69.06
N THR A 133 46.61 22.35 68.73
CA THR A 133 47.07 21.29 69.63
C THR A 133 48.55 21.42 69.96
N GLN A 134 49.39 21.73 68.97
CA GLN A 134 50.83 21.93 69.16
C GLN A 134 51.12 23.13 70.06
N ARG A 135 50.39 24.24 69.90
CA ARG A 135 50.55 25.41 70.79
C ARG A 135 50.16 25.10 72.23
N VAL A 136 49.04 24.41 72.47
CA VAL A 136 48.66 23.94 73.81
C VAL A 136 49.73 23.02 74.40
N ARG A 137 50.25 22.07 73.62
CA ARG A 137 51.33 21.17 74.05
C ARG A 137 52.63 21.91 74.35
N ALA A 138 52.99 22.93 73.58
CA ALA A 138 54.18 23.74 73.81
C ALA A 138 54.09 24.51 75.14
N VAL A 139 52.92 25.06 75.48
CA VAL A 139 52.67 25.70 76.78
C VAL A 139 52.82 24.71 77.94
N TYR A 140 52.34 23.48 77.78
CA TYR A 140 52.37 22.45 78.84
C TYR A 140 53.72 21.74 79.01
N MET A 141 54.41 21.39 77.91
CA MET A 141 55.61 20.53 77.94
C MET A 141 56.95 21.29 78.03
N ASP A 142 57.02 22.56 77.61
CA ASP A 142 58.27 23.36 77.55
C ASP A 142 58.49 24.22 78.82
N GLY A 143 57.82 23.89 79.94
CA GLY A 143 57.94 24.60 81.21
C GLY A 143 57.52 26.08 81.15
N GLY A 144 56.65 26.46 80.21
CA GLY A 144 56.12 27.82 80.05
C GLY A 144 57.15 28.89 79.69
N ALA A 145 58.42 28.55 79.41
CA ALA A 145 59.49 29.53 79.41
C ALA A 145 60.20 29.75 78.06
N SER A 146 60.43 28.79 77.15
CA SER A 146 61.29 29.05 75.96
C SER A 146 60.53 29.45 74.70
N ALA A 147 59.57 28.65 74.25
CA ALA A 147 58.73 29.01 73.10
C ALA A 147 57.78 30.17 73.44
N ALA A 148 57.27 30.14 74.67
CA ALA A 148 56.48 31.24 75.20
C ALA A 148 57.32 32.51 75.32
N ARG A 149 58.65 32.48 75.57
CA ARG A 149 59.46 33.72 75.63
C ARG A 149 59.58 34.45 74.31
N GLN A 150 59.49 33.85 73.12
CA GLN A 150 59.63 34.62 71.86
C GLN A 150 58.31 35.31 71.44
N ASP A 151 57.17 34.65 71.63
CA ASP A 151 55.87 35.28 71.45
C ASP A 151 55.51 36.17 72.65
N LEU A 152 55.79 35.74 73.88
CA LEU A 152 55.65 36.56 75.10
C LEU A 152 56.69 37.66 75.22
N THR A 153 57.84 37.68 74.52
CA THR A 153 58.69 38.90 74.53
C THR A 153 58.11 39.98 73.63
N TRP A 154 57.49 39.62 72.50
CA TRP A 154 56.70 40.56 71.71
C TRP A 154 55.49 41.09 72.51
N TRP A 155 54.76 40.20 73.19
CA TRP A 155 53.67 40.62 74.09
C TRP A 155 54.16 41.34 75.36
N ALA A 156 55.21 40.89 76.04
CA ALA A 156 55.74 41.53 77.26
C ALA A 156 56.40 42.90 76.97
N SER A 157 56.89 43.12 75.75
CA SER A 157 57.30 44.44 75.27
C SER A 157 56.11 45.31 74.84
N ALA A 158 55.02 44.72 74.36
CA ALA A 158 53.78 45.44 74.03
C ALA A 158 52.90 45.79 75.25
N VAL A 159 52.92 45.01 76.33
CA VAL A 159 52.07 45.21 77.53
C VAL A 159 52.86 45.65 78.79
N GLY A 160 54.17 45.87 78.68
CA GLY A 160 54.96 46.51 79.74
C GLY A 160 55.02 45.74 81.06
N GLY A 161 55.73 44.61 81.09
CA GLY A 161 56.15 43.95 82.33
C GLY A 161 55.47 42.62 82.66
N ALA A 162 56.23 41.74 83.33
CA ALA A 162 55.94 40.34 83.62
C ALA A 162 54.89 40.14 84.73
N ASP A 163 53.64 40.56 84.52
CA ASP A 163 52.51 40.24 85.42
C ASP A 163 51.92 38.85 85.08
N PRO A 164 51.88 37.88 86.02
CA PRO A 164 51.29 36.56 85.81
C PRO A 164 49.82 36.57 85.37
N VAL A 165 49.04 37.57 85.81
CA VAL A 165 47.64 37.76 85.41
C VAL A 165 47.55 38.19 83.95
N VAL A 166 48.47 39.05 83.50
CA VAL A 166 48.56 39.49 82.10
C VAL A 166 48.98 38.33 81.19
N ALA A 167 49.93 37.50 81.63
CA ALA A 167 50.35 36.30 80.89
C ALA A 167 49.22 35.26 80.76
N THR A 168 48.46 35.02 81.83
CA THR A 168 47.31 34.11 81.82
C THR A 168 46.20 34.62 80.90
N ARG A 169 45.89 35.92 80.95
CA ARG A 169 44.91 36.54 80.04
C ARG A 169 45.37 36.48 78.57
N ALA A 170 46.66 36.66 78.30
CA ALA A 170 47.20 36.54 76.94
C ALA A 170 47.06 35.11 76.38
N LEU A 171 47.32 34.08 77.20
CA LEU A 171 47.10 32.68 76.82
C LEU A 171 45.63 32.37 76.56
N GLU A 172 44.71 32.94 77.34
CA GLU A 172 43.27 32.81 77.08
C GLU A 172 42.86 33.46 75.75
N VAL A 173 43.43 34.61 75.39
CA VAL A 173 43.19 35.27 74.10
C VAL A 173 43.68 34.41 72.94
N VAL A 174 44.88 33.84 73.04
CA VAL A 174 45.44 32.93 72.01
C VAL A 174 44.59 31.65 71.89
N ARG A 175 44.18 31.04 73.02
CA ARG A 175 43.29 29.87 73.00
C ARG A 175 41.96 30.19 72.32
N ARG A 176 41.34 31.33 72.63
CA ARG A 176 40.09 31.75 71.98
C ARG A 176 40.28 31.99 70.49
N ALA A 177 41.36 32.65 70.08
CA ALA A 177 41.69 32.86 68.67
C ALA A 177 41.91 31.54 67.92
N ASP A 178 42.54 30.55 68.56
CA ASP A 178 42.73 29.21 68.00
C ASP A 178 41.41 28.45 67.86
N GLU A 179 40.56 28.50 68.88
CA GLU A 179 39.22 27.90 68.83
C GLU A 179 38.36 28.53 67.75
N GLU A 180 38.41 29.86 67.61
CA GLU A 180 37.74 30.59 66.54
C GLU A 180 38.31 30.24 65.16
N GLY A 181 39.63 30.14 65.03
CA GLY A 181 40.30 29.73 63.79
C GLY A 181 39.96 28.30 63.37
N VAL A 182 39.95 27.36 64.31
CA VAL A 182 39.52 25.97 64.08
C VAL A 182 38.05 25.92 63.69
N ARG A 183 37.16 26.61 64.44
CA ARG A 183 35.73 26.68 64.10
C ARG A 183 35.50 27.28 62.71
N GLY A 184 36.24 28.33 62.36
CA GLY A 184 36.18 28.97 61.04
C GLY A 184 36.64 28.03 59.92
N ALA A 185 37.76 27.31 60.12
CA ALA A 185 38.27 26.36 59.14
C ALA A 185 37.35 25.14 58.97
N ASP A 186 36.77 24.64 60.06
CA ASP A 186 35.77 23.56 60.04
C ASP A 186 34.49 23.99 59.31
N ALA A 187 34.00 25.20 59.57
CA ALA A 187 32.85 25.76 58.87
C ALA A 187 33.12 25.95 57.36
N ALA A 188 34.32 26.43 56.99
CA ALA A 188 34.74 26.54 55.60
C ALA A 188 34.80 25.17 54.92
N ALA A 189 35.35 24.15 55.58
CA ALA A 189 35.38 22.78 55.08
C ALA A 189 33.97 22.17 54.91
N ALA A 190 33.05 22.45 55.84
CA ALA A 190 31.66 22.02 55.74
C ALA A 190 30.96 22.65 54.52
N THR A 191 31.11 23.97 54.34
CA THR A 191 30.55 24.71 53.20
C THR A 191 31.11 24.19 51.87
N ALA A 192 32.44 24.00 51.78
CA ALA A 192 33.08 23.51 50.57
C ALA A 192 32.62 22.07 50.22
N ARG A 193 32.45 21.19 51.21
CA ARG A 193 31.88 19.85 51.01
C ARG A 193 30.44 19.89 50.52
N ALA A 194 29.61 20.78 51.06
CA ALA A 194 28.22 20.93 50.61
C ALA A 194 28.17 21.41 49.15
N ALA A 195 29.02 22.38 48.77
CA ALA A 195 29.14 22.84 47.40
C ALA A 195 29.64 21.74 46.44
N ALA A 196 30.62 20.94 46.87
CA ALA A 196 31.12 19.79 46.10
C ALA A 196 30.02 18.73 45.87
N ARG A 197 29.19 18.43 46.88
CA ARG A 197 28.04 17.52 46.70
C ARG A 197 27.02 18.07 45.72
N GLY A 198 26.61 19.33 45.87
CA GLY A 198 25.61 19.92 44.96
C GLY A 198 26.09 19.99 43.51
N THR A 199 27.38 20.31 43.28
CA THR A 199 27.96 20.27 41.92
C THR A 199 28.10 18.85 41.37
N GLY A 200 28.39 17.86 42.23
CA GLY A 200 28.40 16.44 41.87
C GLY A 200 27.02 15.92 41.47
N GLU A 201 25.98 16.25 42.24
CA GLU A 201 24.58 15.92 41.93
C GLU A 201 24.16 16.54 40.59
N GLY A 202 24.50 17.81 40.35
CA GLY A 202 24.25 18.48 39.08
C GLY A 202 24.96 17.83 37.89
N ALA A 203 26.20 17.36 38.07
CA ALA A 203 26.93 16.63 37.04
C ALA A 203 26.29 15.27 36.72
N VAL A 204 25.85 14.52 37.73
CA VAL A 204 25.13 13.25 37.54
C VAL A 204 23.80 13.48 36.82
N GLN A 205 23.07 14.54 37.18
CA GLN A 205 21.83 14.91 36.50
C GLN A 205 22.07 15.23 35.02
N ALA A 206 23.11 16.03 34.72
CA ALA A 206 23.47 16.35 33.34
C ALA A 206 23.80 15.11 32.49
N VAL A 207 24.57 14.15 33.04
CA VAL A 207 24.89 12.88 32.36
C VAL A 207 23.62 12.06 32.11
N THR A 208 22.71 12.02 33.09
CA THR A 208 21.44 11.28 32.96
C THR A 208 20.56 11.89 31.86
N SER A 209 20.40 13.22 31.87
CA SER A 209 19.64 13.93 30.82
C SER A 209 20.24 13.74 29.43
N LEU A 210 21.58 13.71 29.31
CA LEU A 210 22.24 13.42 28.04
C LEU A 210 21.92 12.01 27.53
N ARG A 211 21.94 11.01 28.40
CA ARG A 211 21.58 9.62 28.06
C ARG A 211 20.13 9.53 27.60
N ASP A 212 19.21 10.20 28.28
CA ASP A 212 17.79 10.19 27.93
C ASP A 212 17.54 10.85 26.56
N LEU A 213 18.20 11.99 26.32
CA LEU A 213 18.15 12.69 25.03
C LEU A 213 18.76 11.84 23.90
N ALA A 214 19.87 11.14 24.14
CA ALA A 214 20.46 10.22 23.16
C ALA A 214 19.50 9.07 22.80
N ALA A 215 18.83 8.50 23.80
CA ALA A 215 17.83 7.46 23.58
C ALA A 215 16.61 7.98 22.81
N GLU A 216 16.18 9.21 23.07
CA GLU A 216 15.12 9.88 22.31
C GLU A 216 15.51 10.11 20.85
N VAL A 217 16.71 10.66 20.61
CA VAL A 217 17.25 10.85 19.26
C VAL A 217 17.31 9.52 18.49
N SER A 218 17.66 8.41 19.15
CA SER A 218 17.62 7.07 18.54
C SER A 218 16.20 6.67 18.15
N ARG A 219 15.22 6.80 19.05
CA ARG A 219 13.81 6.49 18.75
C ARG A 219 13.26 7.33 17.59
N MET A 220 13.65 8.61 17.52
CA MET A 220 13.25 9.48 16.41
C MET A 220 13.87 9.03 15.08
N GLN A 221 15.11 8.53 15.08
CA GLN A 221 15.74 7.97 13.88
C GLN A 221 15.03 6.71 13.39
N ASP A 222 14.68 5.82 14.30
CA ASP A 222 13.90 4.62 13.98
C ASP A 222 12.52 4.99 13.40
N ALA A 223 11.86 6.01 13.98
CA ALA A 223 10.59 6.52 13.48
C ALA A 223 10.71 7.14 12.08
N VAL A 224 11.80 7.86 11.79
CA VAL A 224 12.07 8.38 10.43
C VAL A 224 12.27 7.24 9.44
N ALA A 225 13.03 6.21 9.80
CA ALA A 225 13.24 5.04 8.95
C ALA A 225 11.91 4.32 8.65
N ALA A 226 11.06 4.14 9.67
CA ALA A 226 9.73 3.57 9.50
C ALA A 226 8.83 4.44 8.59
N ALA A 227 8.86 5.76 8.76
CA ALA A 227 8.11 6.69 7.91
C ALA A 227 8.56 6.63 6.45
N GLN A 228 9.87 6.55 6.19
CA GLN A 228 10.42 6.38 4.84
C GLN A 228 10.01 5.05 4.21
N ALA A 229 10.00 3.95 4.98
CA ALA A 229 9.49 2.66 4.50
C ALA A 229 7.99 2.74 4.14
N GLN A 230 7.19 3.47 4.92
CA GLN A 230 5.78 3.69 4.62
C GLN A 230 5.56 4.50 3.34
N VAL A 231 6.41 5.51 3.07
CA VAL A 231 6.39 6.24 1.79
C VAL A 231 6.59 5.27 0.63
N GLY A 232 7.62 4.42 0.69
CA GLY A 232 7.88 3.42 -0.37
C GLY A 232 6.73 2.42 -0.55
N ALA A 233 6.06 2.02 0.53
CA ALA A 233 4.88 1.15 0.45
C ALA A 233 3.71 1.83 -0.28
N LEU A 234 3.43 3.10 0.01
CA LEU A 234 2.37 3.88 -0.65
C LEU A 234 2.69 4.15 -2.13
N GLU A 235 3.95 4.41 -2.46
CA GLU A 235 4.40 4.54 -3.85
C GLU A 235 4.22 3.21 -4.62
N GLY A 236 4.56 2.09 -3.98
CA GLY A 236 4.32 0.75 -4.53
C GLY A 236 2.84 0.44 -4.75
N GLU A 237 1.97 0.83 -3.81
CA GLU A 237 0.50 0.71 -3.96
C GLU A 237 0.00 1.55 -5.14
N ALA A 238 0.44 2.82 -5.24
CA ALA A 238 0.07 3.70 -6.34
C ALA A 238 0.50 3.16 -7.70
N ALA A 239 1.67 2.55 -7.80
CA ALA A 239 2.15 1.91 -9.03
C ALA A 239 1.30 0.70 -9.44
N ARG A 240 0.93 -0.15 -8.47
CA ARG A 240 0.05 -1.31 -8.73
C ARG A 240 -1.34 -0.88 -9.19
N LEU A 241 -1.91 0.15 -8.56
CA LEU A 241 -3.21 0.70 -8.95
C LEU A 241 -3.17 1.32 -10.34
N GLN A 242 -2.11 2.04 -10.69
CA GLN A 242 -1.96 2.57 -12.05
C GLN A 242 -1.88 1.45 -13.08
N ALA A 243 -1.11 0.40 -12.82
CA ALA A 243 -1.01 -0.75 -13.72
C ALA A 243 -2.36 -1.45 -13.90
N ALA A 244 -3.19 -1.51 -12.86
CA ALA A 244 -4.55 -2.05 -12.95
C ALA A 244 -5.49 -1.15 -13.78
N GLU A 245 -5.42 0.17 -13.59
CA GLU A 245 -6.18 1.15 -14.40
C GLU A 245 -5.77 1.07 -15.89
N ASP A 246 -4.47 0.99 -16.19
CA ASP A 246 -3.94 0.86 -17.55
C ASP A 246 -4.36 -0.47 -18.19
N ALA A 247 -4.33 -1.57 -17.43
CA ALA A 247 -4.78 -2.88 -17.90
C ALA A 247 -6.29 -2.90 -18.19
N ALA A 248 -7.10 -2.22 -17.39
CA ALA A 248 -8.54 -2.08 -17.63
C ALA A 248 -8.79 -1.29 -18.93
N ALA A 249 -8.08 -0.18 -19.14
CA ALA A 249 -8.17 0.61 -20.36
C ALA A 249 -7.74 -0.21 -21.61
N ALA A 250 -6.67 -1.00 -21.48
CA ALA A 250 -6.21 -1.89 -22.55
C ALA A 250 -7.24 -2.99 -22.88
N LEU A 251 -7.91 -3.55 -21.87
CA LEU A 251 -8.96 -4.55 -22.06
C LEU A 251 -10.17 -3.96 -22.81
N GLU A 252 -10.61 -2.76 -22.43
CA GLU A 252 -11.69 -2.06 -23.15
C GLU A 252 -11.31 -1.75 -24.60
N ALA A 253 -10.07 -1.31 -24.85
CA ALA A 253 -9.57 -1.10 -26.20
C ALA A 253 -9.53 -2.40 -27.02
N ALA A 254 -9.09 -3.51 -26.42
CA ALA A 254 -9.07 -4.82 -27.07
C ALA A 254 -10.48 -5.33 -27.40
N ARG A 255 -11.46 -5.12 -26.50
CA ARG A 255 -12.87 -5.44 -26.75
C ARG A 255 -13.44 -4.62 -27.90
N ALA A 256 -13.13 -3.33 -27.97
CA ALA A 256 -13.57 -2.46 -29.06
C ALA A 256 -12.97 -2.91 -30.42
N GLN A 257 -11.69 -3.29 -30.44
CA GLN A 257 -11.06 -3.84 -31.64
C GLN A 257 -11.69 -5.17 -32.07
N ALA A 258 -11.95 -6.08 -31.13
CA ALA A 258 -12.61 -7.35 -31.42
C ALA A 258 -14.01 -7.15 -32.01
N ALA A 259 -14.78 -6.21 -31.45
CA ALA A 259 -16.10 -5.84 -31.97
C ALA A 259 -16.01 -5.26 -33.40
N ALA A 260 -15.03 -4.40 -33.68
CA ALA A 260 -14.80 -3.85 -35.02
C ALA A 260 -14.41 -4.93 -36.03
N VAL A 261 -13.55 -5.89 -35.64
CA VAL A 261 -13.19 -7.02 -36.48
C VAL A 261 -14.40 -7.92 -36.76
N ALA A 262 -15.20 -8.22 -35.74
CA ALA A 262 -16.43 -9.01 -35.91
C ALA A 262 -17.41 -8.34 -36.88
N ALA A 263 -17.61 -7.02 -36.76
CA ALA A 263 -18.44 -6.26 -37.69
C ALA A 263 -17.89 -6.30 -39.13
N ALA A 264 -16.58 -6.12 -39.31
CA ALA A 264 -15.95 -6.19 -40.63
C ALA A 264 -16.06 -7.59 -41.27
N VAL A 265 -15.94 -8.65 -40.47
CA VAL A 265 -16.13 -10.03 -40.96
C VAL A 265 -17.58 -10.24 -41.39
N SER A 266 -18.56 -9.82 -40.60
CA SER A 266 -19.98 -9.92 -40.94
C SER A 266 -20.31 -9.20 -42.25
N GLU A 267 -19.78 -7.98 -42.44
CA GLU A 267 -19.93 -7.22 -43.69
C GLU A 267 -19.31 -7.96 -44.88
N SER A 268 -18.10 -8.50 -44.72
CA SER A 268 -17.41 -9.25 -45.77
C SER A 268 -18.16 -10.54 -46.15
N VAL A 269 -18.78 -11.23 -45.19
CA VAL A 269 -19.63 -12.40 -45.45
C VAL A 269 -20.90 -11.99 -46.19
N ALA A 270 -21.56 -10.91 -45.77
CA ALA A 270 -22.76 -10.39 -46.43
C ALA A 270 -22.49 -10.00 -47.90
N GLN A 271 -21.35 -9.37 -48.17
CA GLN A 271 -20.93 -9.02 -49.54
C GLN A 271 -20.69 -10.25 -50.41
N ARG A 272 -19.99 -11.28 -49.91
CA ARG A 272 -19.76 -12.53 -50.67
C ARG A 272 -21.06 -13.30 -50.92
N ALA A 273 -21.94 -13.39 -49.93
CA ALA A 273 -23.25 -14.03 -50.08
C ALA A 273 -24.13 -13.31 -51.12
N SER A 274 -23.87 -12.03 -51.39
CA SER A 274 -24.59 -11.26 -52.40
C SER A 274 -24.18 -11.53 -53.84
N GLY A 275 -23.09 -12.26 -54.08
CA GLY A 275 -22.67 -12.69 -55.41
C GLY A 275 -23.22 -14.06 -55.85
N VAL A 276 -24.01 -14.73 -55.01
CA VAL A 276 -24.67 -16.01 -55.37
C VAL A 276 -26.05 -15.71 -55.93
N HIS A 277 -26.21 -15.92 -57.24
CA HIS A 277 -27.44 -15.62 -57.98
C HIS A 277 -28.17 -16.89 -58.41
N GLY A 278 -29.50 -16.83 -58.50
CA GLY A 278 -30.35 -17.86 -59.07
C GLY A 278 -29.96 -18.18 -60.52
N ARG A 279 -29.61 -19.45 -60.79
CA ARG A 279 -29.36 -19.94 -62.16
C ARG A 279 -30.67 -20.44 -62.73
N ALA A 280 -30.81 -20.41 -64.05
CA ALA A 280 -31.98 -21.00 -64.71
C ALA A 280 -32.10 -22.48 -64.33
N VAL A 281 -33.28 -22.87 -63.84
CA VAL A 281 -33.56 -24.24 -63.43
C VAL A 281 -33.64 -25.12 -64.69
N PRO A 282 -32.83 -26.19 -64.81
CA PRO A 282 -32.91 -27.11 -65.94
C PRO A 282 -34.30 -27.74 -66.05
N ALA A 283 -34.81 -27.89 -67.28
CA ALA A 283 -36.14 -28.41 -67.53
C ALA A 283 -36.48 -29.74 -66.80
N PRO A 284 -35.56 -30.74 -66.70
CA PRO A 284 -35.84 -31.97 -65.96
C PRO A 284 -36.10 -31.74 -64.46
N TYR A 285 -35.47 -30.74 -63.85
CA TYR A 285 -35.64 -30.43 -62.43
C TYR A 285 -36.79 -29.46 -62.16
N ALA A 286 -37.11 -28.58 -63.11
CA ALA A 286 -38.14 -27.56 -62.95
C ALA A 286 -39.49 -28.19 -62.56
N ASP A 287 -39.90 -29.20 -63.32
CA ASP A 287 -41.13 -29.95 -63.10
C ASP A 287 -41.10 -30.74 -61.79
N LEU A 288 -39.95 -31.38 -61.47
CA LEU A 288 -39.76 -32.07 -60.20
C LEU A 288 -39.94 -31.15 -58.99
N TYR A 289 -39.34 -29.97 -58.99
CA TYR A 289 -39.47 -29.04 -57.86
C TYR A 289 -40.91 -28.56 -57.67
N VAL A 290 -41.62 -28.28 -58.76
CA VAL A 290 -43.03 -27.87 -58.70
C VAL A 290 -43.90 -28.99 -58.11
N ARG A 291 -43.76 -30.22 -58.62
CA ARG A 291 -44.55 -31.36 -58.11
C ARG A 291 -44.19 -31.71 -56.68
N ALA A 292 -42.90 -31.75 -56.34
CA ALA A 292 -42.46 -32.10 -55.01
C ALA A 292 -42.87 -31.04 -53.98
N ALA A 293 -42.77 -29.74 -54.30
CA ALA A 293 -43.24 -28.68 -53.42
C ALA A 293 -44.76 -28.78 -53.15
N ALA A 294 -45.55 -29.21 -54.13
CA ALA A 294 -46.99 -29.40 -53.96
C ALA A 294 -47.35 -30.48 -52.91
N THR A 295 -46.41 -31.37 -52.53
CA THR A 295 -46.60 -32.33 -51.43
C THR A 295 -46.60 -31.68 -50.04
N CYS A 296 -46.16 -30.42 -49.95
CA CYS A 296 -46.13 -29.65 -48.72
C CYS A 296 -46.99 -28.38 -48.84
N ALA A 297 -48.10 -28.34 -48.11
CA ALA A 297 -48.99 -27.19 -48.12
C ALA A 297 -48.25 -25.90 -47.72
N GLY A 298 -48.26 -24.90 -48.60
CA GLY A 298 -47.61 -23.61 -48.39
C GLY A 298 -46.12 -23.55 -48.74
N ALA A 299 -45.48 -24.67 -49.12
CA ALA A 299 -44.10 -24.65 -49.55
C ALA A 299 -43.96 -24.06 -50.96
N ARG A 300 -42.95 -23.22 -51.17
CA ARG A 300 -42.70 -22.58 -52.46
C ARG A 300 -41.86 -23.49 -53.36
N PRO A 301 -42.25 -23.73 -54.63
CA PRO A 301 -41.39 -24.40 -55.60
C PRO A 301 -40.01 -23.74 -55.73
N ALA A 302 -39.97 -22.40 -55.68
CA ALA A 302 -38.73 -21.63 -55.75
C ALA A 302 -37.79 -21.89 -54.55
N LEU A 303 -38.32 -22.18 -53.35
CA LEU A 303 -37.50 -22.56 -52.20
C LEU A 303 -36.80 -23.90 -52.44
N LEU A 304 -37.55 -24.90 -52.91
CA LEU A 304 -37.01 -26.23 -53.18
C LEU A 304 -35.99 -26.21 -54.32
N ALA A 305 -36.26 -25.42 -55.37
CA ALA A 305 -35.30 -25.18 -56.45
C ALA A 305 -34.04 -24.47 -55.95
N ALA A 306 -34.17 -23.48 -55.06
CA ALA A 306 -33.03 -22.79 -54.48
C ALA A 306 -32.14 -23.71 -53.64
N VAL A 307 -32.73 -24.63 -52.86
CA VAL A 307 -31.97 -25.69 -52.16
C VAL A 307 -31.22 -26.52 -53.18
N GLY A 308 -31.88 -27.05 -54.21
CA GLY A 308 -31.20 -27.87 -55.21
C GLY A 308 -30.13 -27.12 -56.01
N GLN A 309 -30.28 -25.82 -56.21
CA GLN A 309 -29.25 -24.98 -56.78
C GLN A 309 -28.03 -24.88 -55.86
N VAL A 310 -28.24 -24.59 -54.58
CA VAL A 310 -27.17 -24.39 -53.60
C VAL A 310 -26.43 -25.68 -53.30
N GLU A 311 -27.15 -26.80 -53.23
CA GLU A 311 -26.56 -28.11 -52.92
C GLU A 311 -25.70 -28.65 -54.06
N SER A 312 -26.18 -28.61 -55.30
CA SER A 312 -25.53 -29.30 -56.43
C SER A 312 -25.55 -28.56 -57.76
N GLY A 313 -26.17 -27.37 -57.81
CA GLY A 313 -26.44 -26.69 -59.07
C GLY A 313 -27.48 -27.42 -59.92
N HIS A 314 -28.54 -27.95 -59.30
CA HIS A 314 -29.57 -28.79 -59.94
C HIS A 314 -29.00 -30.07 -60.55
N GLY A 315 -28.19 -30.80 -59.77
CA GLY A 315 -27.58 -32.07 -60.16
C GLY A 315 -26.30 -31.95 -60.99
N ALA A 316 -25.74 -30.75 -61.16
CA ALA A 316 -24.46 -30.57 -61.86
C ALA A 316 -23.26 -31.15 -61.08
N ASN A 317 -23.39 -31.26 -59.76
CA ASN A 317 -22.43 -31.92 -58.88
C ASN A 317 -23.16 -32.69 -57.77
N THR A 318 -23.40 -33.98 -57.98
CA THR A 318 -24.16 -34.87 -57.07
C THR A 318 -23.28 -35.57 -56.02
N GLY A 319 -22.02 -35.15 -55.89
CA GLY A 319 -21.11 -35.69 -54.89
C GLY A 319 -20.64 -37.14 -55.18
N PRO A 320 -20.23 -37.88 -54.12
CA PRO A 320 -20.33 -37.49 -52.71
C PRO A 320 -19.45 -36.28 -52.37
N SER A 321 -19.90 -35.44 -51.43
CA SER A 321 -19.08 -34.38 -50.86
C SER A 321 -17.98 -34.95 -49.96
N SER A 322 -17.03 -34.10 -49.54
CA SER A 322 -16.00 -34.49 -48.55
C SER A 322 -16.59 -34.93 -47.20
N ALA A 323 -17.83 -34.55 -46.89
CA ALA A 323 -18.57 -34.98 -45.71
C ALA A 323 -19.45 -36.23 -45.95
N GLY A 324 -19.51 -36.74 -47.19
CA GLY A 324 -20.29 -37.92 -47.56
C GLY A 324 -21.76 -37.64 -47.95
N ALA A 325 -22.13 -36.37 -48.16
CA ALA A 325 -23.45 -36.02 -48.69
C ALA A 325 -23.55 -36.36 -50.18
N GLN A 326 -24.67 -36.96 -50.59
CA GLN A 326 -24.86 -37.58 -51.90
C GLN A 326 -26.10 -37.05 -52.62
N GLY A 327 -26.07 -37.14 -53.95
CA GLY A 327 -27.21 -36.92 -54.81
C GLY A 327 -27.49 -35.45 -55.14
N PRO A 328 -28.49 -35.19 -55.99
CA PRO A 328 -28.86 -33.83 -56.42
C PRO A 328 -29.27 -32.89 -55.29
N MET A 329 -29.72 -33.42 -54.16
CA MET A 329 -30.09 -32.63 -52.98
C MET A 329 -29.09 -32.79 -51.83
N GLN A 330 -27.91 -33.40 -52.08
CA GLN A 330 -26.80 -33.54 -51.13
C GLN A 330 -27.22 -34.07 -49.75
N PHE A 331 -27.97 -35.18 -49.74
CA PHE A 331 -28.36 -35.81 -48.49
C PHE A 331 -27.22 -36.57 -47.82
N MET A 332 -27.14 -36.48 -46.50
CA MET A 332 -26.41 -37.47 -45.71
C MET A 332 -27.13 -38.83 -45.77
N PRO A 333 -26.41 -39.98 -45.78
CA PRO A 333 -27.03 -41.31 -45.91
C PRO A 333 -28.14 -41.58 -44.89
N SER A 334 -27.93 -41.21 -43.63
CA SER A 334 -28.92 -41.40 -42.56
C SER A 334 -30.15 -40.51 -42.72
N THR A 335 -29.97 -39.28 -43.20
CA THR A 335 -31.08 -38.36 -43.46
C THR A 335 -31.90 -38.87 -44.65
N PHE A 336 -31.25 -39.30 -45.74
CA PHE A 336 -31.98 -39.89 -46.85
C PHE A 336 -32.77 -41.11 -46.40
N ALA A 337 -32.17 -42.03 -45.66
CA ALA A 337 -32.86 -43.22 -45.14
C ALA A 337 -34.11 -42.88 -44.30
N ALA A 338 -34.10 -41.77 -43.55
CA ALA A 338 -35.24 -41.34 -42.74
C ALA A 338 -36.34 -40.62 -43.54
N TYR A 339 -35.99 -39.96 -44.65
CA TYR A 339 -36.87 -39.07 -45.39
C TYR A 339 -37.12 -39.50 -46.84
N ALA A 340 -36.56 -40.63 -47.28
CA ALA A 340 -36.68 -41.15 -48.63
C ALA A 340 -38.13 -41.17 -49.11
N VAL A 341 -38.30 -40.79 -50.38
CA VAL A 341 -39.52 -40.86 -51.16
C VAL A 341 -39.13 -41.42 -52.52
N ASP A 342 -39.79 -42.50 -52.93
CA ASP A 342 -39.82 -42.96 -54.32
C ASP A 342 -40.65 -41.92 -55.11
N GLY A 343 -39.93 -41.03 -55.78
CA GLY A 343 -40.43 -39.82 -56.43
C GLY A 343 -40.81 -40.02 -57.89
N ASP A 344 -40.31 -41.07 -58.54
CA ASP A 344 -40.67 -41.44 -59.92
C ASP A 344 -41.63 -42.64 -60.00
N GLY A 345 -41.81 -43.39 -58.90
CA GLY A 345 -42.76 -44.47 -58.75
C GLY A 345 -42.26 -45.82 -59.29
N ASP A 346 -40.95 -46.01 -59.40
CA ASP A 346 -40.36 -47.25 -59.93
C ASP A 346 -40.27 -48.39 -58.90
N GLY A 347 -40.52 -48.09 -57.62
CA GLY A 347 -40.57 -49.03 -56.51
C GLY A 347 -39.35 -48.98 -55.59
N ASP A 348 -38.31 -48.25 -55.94
CA ASP A 348 -37.11 -48.03 -55.12
C ASP A 348 -36.93 -46.52 -54.83
N ALA A 349 -36.14 -46.18 -53.81
CA ALA A 349 -35.80 -44.79 -53.52
C ALA A 349 -34.29 -44.63 -53.46
N GLU A 350 -33.71 -43.98 -54.45
CA GLU A 350 -32.28 -43.83 -54.67
C GLU A 350 -31.83 -42.38 -54.48
N VAL A 351 -30.85 -42.15 -53.61
CA VAL A 351 -30.35 -40.79 -53.34
C VAL A 351 -29.78 -40.10 -54.59
N GLY A 352 -29.32 -40.91 -55.57
CA GLY A 352 -28.79 -40.43 -56.84
C GLY A 352 -29.86 -40.04 -57.86
N ASP A 353 -31.09 -40.54 -57.72
CA ASP A 353 -32.16 -40.23 -58.64
C ASP A 353 -32.70 -38.80 -58.41
N PRO A 354 -32.84 -37.98 -59.47
CA PRO A 354 -33.38 -36.62 -59.35
C PRO A 354 -34.77 -36.53 -58.72
N ALA A 355 -35.70 -37.40 -59.09
CA ALA A 355 -37.06 -37.36 -58.56
C ALA A 355 -37.04 -37.74 -57.08
N ASP A 356 -36.38 -38.84 -56.72
CA ASP A 356 -36.31 -39.31 -55.35
C ASP A 356 -35.65 -38.30 -54.42
N ALA A 357 -34.51 -37.74 -54.85
CA ALA A 357 -33.80 -36.73 -54.08
C ALA A 357 -34.67 -35.48 -53.87
N VAL A 358 -35.35 -35.00 -54.92
CA VAL A 358 -36.16 -33.78 -54.86
C VAL A 358 -37.41 -33.97 -53.99
N PHE A 359 -38.12 -35.10 -54.13
CA PHE A 359 -39.28 -35.41 -53.31
C PHE A 359 -38.89 -35.67 -51.85
N SER A 360 -37.76 -36.32 -51.61
CA SER A 360 -37.20 -36.50 -50.26
C SER A 360 -36.84 -35.17 -49.60
N ALA A 361 -36.26 -34.23 -50.35
CA ALA A 361 -35.96 -32.88 -49.86
C ALA A 361 -37.23 -32.09 -49.53
N ALA A 362 -38.28 -32.19 -50.37
CA ALA A 362 -39.56 -31.59 -50.08
C ALA A 362 -40.17 -32.15 -48.78
N LYS A 363 -40.15 -33.48 -48.60
CA LYS A 363 -40.62 -34.14 -47.37
C LYS A 363 -39.82 -33.70 -46.14
N TYR A 364 -38.48 -33.64 -46.25
CA TYR A 364 -37.62 -33.18 -45.17
C TYR A 364 -37.95 -31.74 -44.76
N LEU A 365 -37.99 -30.81 -45.71
CA LEU A 365 -38.29 -29.40 -45.43
C LEU A 365 -39.71 -29.23 -44.87
N CYS A 366 -40.67 -30.00 -45.38
CA CYS A 366 -42.04 -29.96 -44.89
C CYS A 366 -42.16 -30.44 -43.44
N ALA A 367 -41.51 -31.56 -43.11
CA ALA A 367 -41.47 -32.09 -41.74
C ALA A 367 -40.84 -31.10 -40.75
N ASN A 368 -40.02 -30.17 -41.26
CA ASN A 368 -39.37 -29.11 -40.48
C ASN A 368 -40.06 -27.75 -40.58
N GLY A 369 -41.26 -27.67 -41.18
CA GLY A 369 -42.14 -26.49 -41.13
C GLY A 369 -42.05 -25.54 -42.32
N ALA A 370 -41.36 -25.90 -43.41
CA ALA A 370 -41.13 -24.98 -44.53
C ALA A 370 -42.40 -24.40 -45.19
N GLY A 371 -43.57 -25.02 -45.02
CA GLY A 371 -44.86 -24.49 -45.51
C GLY A 371 -45.44 -23.33 -44.69
N GLY A 372 -44.87 -23.01 -43.53
CA GLY A 372 -45.40 -22.02 -42.58
C GLY A 372 -45.06 -20.55 -42.88
N GLY A 373 -44.56 -20.25 -44.09
CA GLY A 373 -44.09 -18.91 -44.46
C GLY A 373 -42.64 -18.62 -44.07
N ARG A 374 -42.20 -17.37 -44.29
CA ARG A 374 -40.78 -16.98 -44.33
C ARG A 374 -39.94 -17.38 -43.10
N GLU A 375 -40.48 -17.21 -41.89
CA GLU A 375 -39.78 -17.55 -40.65
C GLU A 375 -39.65 -19.07 -40.47
N ALA A 376 -40.71 -19.81 -40.82
CA ALA A 376 -40.71 -21.26 -40.77
C ALA A 376 -39.81 -21.89 -41.85
N GLU A 377 -39.74 -21.28 -43.04
CA GLU A 377 -38.73 -21.61 -44.07
C GLU A 377 -37.31 -21.43 -43.53
N ALA A 378 -37.03 -20.30 -42.85
CA ALA A 378 -35.71 -20.04 -42.28
C ALA A 378 -35.33 -21.12 -41.25
N ALA A 379 -36.26 -21.48 -40.37
CA ALA A 379 -36.05 -22.54 -39.38
C ALA A 379 -35.84 -23.92 -40.05
N ALA A 380 -36.60 -24.25 -41.09
CA ALA A 380 -36.45 -25.50 -41.83
C ALA A 380 -35.11 -25.60 -42.57
N LEU A 381 -34.69 -24.51 -43.22
CA LEU A 381 -33.39 -24.43 -43.88
C LEU A 381 -32.23 -24.54 -42.90
N PHE A 382 -32.34 -23.93 -41.71
CA PHE A 382 -31.31 -24.06 -40.68
C PHE A 382 -31.14 -25.52 -40.24
N ARG A 383 -32.22 -26.31 -40.21
CA ARG A 383 -32.13 -27.75 -39.93
C ARG A 383 -31.49 -28.53 -41.06
N TYR A 384 -31.73 -28.12 -42.31
CA TYR A 384 -31.08 -28.68 -43.49
C TYR A 384 -29.55 -28.46 -43.44
N ASN A 385 -29.13 -27.24 -43.09
CA ASN A 385 -27.73 -26.86 -42.88
C ASN A 385 -27.64 -25.80 -41.76
N HIS A 386 -26.98 -26.14 -40.64
CA HIS A 386 -26.86 -25.31 -39.43
C HIS A 386 -25.93 -24.10 -39.63
N ALA A 387 -26.28 -23.23 -40.57
CA ALA A 387 -25.53 -22.03 -40.90
C ALA A 387 -26.45 -20.89 -41.34
N ASP A 388 -26.42 -19.77 -40.61
CA ASP A 388 -27.24 -18.58 -40.93
C ASP A 388 -26.96 -18.03 -42.33
N TRP A 389 -25.71 -18.10 -42.80
CA TRP A 389 -25.34 -17.68 -44.15
C TRP A 389 -25.99 -18.55 -45.23
N TYR A 390 -26.19 -19.84 -44.97
CA TYR A 390 -26.85 -20.76 -45.90
C TYR A 390 -28.34 -20.41 -46.01
N VAL A 391 -29.01 -20.20 -44.86
CA VAL A 391 -30.42 -19.80 -44.82
C VAL A 391 -30.65 -18.51 -45.63
N ALA A 392 -29.84 -17.48 -45.36
CA ALA A 392 -29.95 -16.20 -46.04
C ALA A 392 -29.68 -16.32 -47.56
N MET A 393 -28.73 -17.16 -47.95
CA MET A 393 -28.40 -17.41 -49.35
C MET A 393 -29.52 -18.15 -50.09
N VAL A 394 -30.04 -19.25 -49.53
CA VAL A 394 -31.13 -20.03 -50.15
C VAL A 394 -32.40 -19.19 -50.27
N GLN A 395 -32.78 -18.43 -49.24
CA GLN A 395 -33.96 -17.58 -49.32
C GLN A 395 -33.82 -16.49 -50.39
N ARG A 396 -32.63 -15.90 -50.54
CA ARG A 396 -32.36 -14.93 -51.60
C ARG A 396 -32.49 -15.56 -52.99
N VAL A 397 -31.87 -16.72 -53.21
CA VAL A 397 -31.98 -17.45 -54.47
C VAL A 397 -33.44 -17.83 -54.76
N ALA A 398 -34.20 -18.24 -53.75
CA ALA A 398 -35.62 -18.54 -53.89
C ALA A 398 -36.44 -17.29 -54.28
N ASP A 399 -36.17 -16.15 -53.65
CA ASP A 399 -36.83 -14.88 -53.98
C ASP A 399 -36.50 -14.43 -55.41
N GLU A 400 -35.25 -14.61 -55.86
CA GLU A 400 -34.82 -14.33 -57.23
C GLU A 400 -35.51 -15.24 -58.26
N LEU A 401 -35.54 -16.55 -58.01
CA LEU A 401 -36.22 -17.52 -58.89
C LEU A 401 -37.71 -17.22 -58.99
N GLN A 402 -38.34 -16.87 -57.86
CA GLN A 402 -39.76 -16.50 -57.85
C GLN A 402 -40.02 -15.18 -58.57
N ALA A 403 -39.15 -14.18 -58.42
CA ALA A 403 -39.23 -12.93 -59.18
C ALA A 403 -39.06 -13.15 -60.70
N GLN A 404 -38.32 -14.19 -61.10
CA GLN A 404 -38.19 -14.64 -62.49
C GLN A 404 -39.39 -15.48 -62.98
N GLY A 405 -40.40 -15.69 -62.14
CA GLY A 405 -41.63 -16.42 -62.47
C GLY A 405 -41.56 -17.94 -62.28
N PHE A 406 -40.53 -18.47 -61.61
CA PHE A 406 -40.45 -19.90 -61.36
C PHE A 406 -41.51 -20.37 -60.35
N GLY A 407 -42.40 -21.27 -60.79
CA GLY A 407 -43.41 -21.93 -59.95
C GLY A 407 -44.58 -21.04 -59.50
N GLY A 408 -44.74 -19.86 -60.11
CA GLY A 408 -45.86 -18.93 -59.88
C GLY A 408 -47.02 -19.07 -60.83
#